data_AF-A0A266QBK6-F1
#
_entry.id   AF-A0A266QBK6-F1
#
_cell.length_a   1.000
_cell.length_b   1.000
_cell.length_c   1.000
_cell.angle_alpha   90.00
_cell.angle_beta   90.00
_cell.angle_gamma   90.00
#
_symmetry.space_group_name_H-M   'P 1'
#
loop_
_entity.id
_entity.type
_entity.pdbx_description
1 polymer ?
#
loop_
_entity_poly.entity_id
_entity_poly.type
_entity_poly.pdbx_seq_one_letter_code
_entity_poly.pdbx_strand_id
1 'polypeptide(L)'
;MNIPYRLLACALSLVGCISFPVLAQLSANPPIDSAPTAASAVPQPSSTAQQLYAAAQQDLLQLRVLLKNGNSQSSVGSGFLIGTSNLVVTNFHVVSQIALEPDTYFGEYKDTQGKSGAIELLAVDVLHDLAIVRIARQGTGFFTVPHTPGDEQQPALESLSQGEKLYSLGNPLDLGFTISEGTYNGISARGFSDQLMFTGPVNPGMSGGPNVTADGQVAGVNVAHRRDGELVSFLVPAIYVQQLLARVSSDMTPPTDFKPIIGEQLLQHQAVMVDTLLDKPFSIKQLGPYAVPVRESDQVRCWGNSDSSSKKAYTVASINCSMEAAIFVSGDLQTGHVTMRHQYARNRKLNSLQFAQLTSKMFGSQVYSTAKSDTITPAACTESFVAHNAISLRALVCAEAYHKFKDLYDFTLITASTDDSQMSLQSMINIQGVSYANGTRLIEQFLQGIDRRTGQDKPAASNDGEAAQ
;
A
#
# COMPACT_ATOMS: atom_id res chain seq x y z
N MET A 1 0.52 -36.29 -31.45
CA MET A 1 -0.89 -36.30 -31.86
C MET A 1 -1.34 -34.85 -31.91
N ASN A 2 -1.49 -34.31 -33.12
CA ASN A 2 -1.65 -32.89 -33.41
C ASN A 2 -2.72 -32.73 -34.50
N ILE A 3 -3.27 -31.51 -34.66
CA ILE A 3 -4.17 -30.97 -35.72
C ILE A 3 -5.68 -30.95 -35.34
N PRO A 4 -6.54 -29.96 -35.73
CA PRO A 4 -6.31 -28.63 -36.38
C PRO A 4 -7.07 -27.42 -35.76
N TYR A 5 -6.62 -26.20 -36.11
CA TYR A 5 -7.48 -25.04 -36.36
C TYR A 5 -7.39 -24.64 -37.85
N ARG A 6 -8.55 -24.31 -38.43
CA ARG A 6 -8.83 -23.93 -39.83
C ARG A 6 -8.23 -22.54 -40.17
N LEU A 7 -7.48 -22.37 -41.26
CA LEU A 7 -7.91 -22.01 -42.64
C LEU A 7 -8.77 -20.73 -42.73
N LEU A 8 -8.20 -19.65 -43.28
CA LEU A 8 -8.80 -18.91 -44.38
C LEU A 8 -7.73 -18.24 -45.24
N ALA A 9 -7.86 -18.41 -46.55
CA ALA A 9 -6.96 -17.99 -47.59
C ALA A 9 -7.38 -16.65 -48.20
N CYS A 10 -6.42 -15.91 -48.79
CA CYS A 10 -6.68 -15.22 -50.06
C CYS A 10 -5.36 -15.01 -50.82
N ALA A 11 -5.29 -15.62 -52.00
CA ALA A 11 -4.23 -15.48 -52.98
C ALA A 11 -4.57 -14.34 -53.96
N LEU A 12 -3.56 -13.67 -54.52
CA LEU A 12 -3.24 -13.75 -55.95
C LEU A 12 -2.02 -12.87 -56.26
N SER A 13 -1.02 -13.49 -56.89
CA SER A 13 0.09 -12.84 -57.58
C SER A 13 -0.18 -12.87 -59.08
N LEU A 14 0.21 -11.82 -59.82
CA LEU A 14 0.59 -11.96 -61.22
C LEU A 14 1.52 -10.83 -61.63
N VAL A 15 2.72 -11.24 -62.08
CA VAL A 15 3.82 -10.44 -62.60
C VAL A 15 3.71 -10.37 -64.12
N GLY A 16 4.05 -9.22 -64.72
CA GLY A 16 4.27 -9.09 -66.16
C GLY A 16 5.19 -7.92 -66.48
N CYS A 17 6.46 -8.22 -66.80
CA CYS A 17 7.48 -7.29 -67.26
C CYS A 17 7.26 -6.85 -68.70
N ILE A 18 7.46 -5.56 -69.02
CA ILE A 18 7.88 -5.10 -70.36
C ILE A 18 8.86 -3.91 -70.18
N SER A 19 10.02 -4.02 -70.82
CA SER A 19 11.11 -3.04 -70.87
C SER A 19 11.00 -2.14 -72.11
N PHE A 20 11.55 -0.90 -72.04
CA PHE A 20 12.32 -0.13 -73.07
C PHE A 20 12.19 1.40 -72.87
N PRO A 21 13.12 2.25 -73.38
CA PRO A 21 13.80 3.24 -72.53
C PRO A 21 13.73 4.70 -73.03
N VAL A 22 14.35 5.60 -72.24
CA VAL A 22 14.86 6.96 -72.55
C VAL A 22 13.88 8.04 -73.03
N LEU A 23 13.76 9.13 -72.26
CA LEU A 23 14.18 10.48 -72.70
C LEU A 23 14.25 11.45 -71.51
N ALA A 24 15.36 12.18 -71.44
CA ALA A 24 15.62 13.24 -70.46
C ALA A 24 14.81 14.50 -70.77
N GLN A 25 14.28 15.16 -69.73
CA GLN A 25 13.95 16.57 -69.77
C GLN A 25 14.39 17.23 -68.46
N LEU A 26 15.36 18.15 -68.57
CA LEU A 26 15.70 19.13 -67.56
C LEU A 26 14.53 20.13 -67.45
N SER A 27 14.06 20.40 -66.22
CA SER A 27 13.42 21.68 -65.91
C SER A 27 14.15 22.34 -64.74
N ALA A 28 14.73 23.50 -65.01
CA ALA A 28 15.39 24.34 -64.03
C ALA A 28 14.37 24.97 -63.06
N ASN A 29 14.72 25.00 -61.76
CA ASN A 29 13.99 25.76 -60.74
C ASN A 29 14.31 27.28 -60.86
N PRO A 30 13.34 28.18 -60.63
CA PRO A 30 13.63 29.59 -60.44
C PRO A 30 14.16 29.88 -59.02
N PRO A 31 14.98 30.92 -58.82
CA PRO A 31 15.55 31.27 -57.51
C PRO A 31 14.50 31.96 -56.62
N ILE A 32 14.39 31.50 -55.36
CA ILE A 32 13.58 32.17 -54.33
C ILE A 32 14.42 33.29 -53.71
N ASP A 33 13.88 34.49 -53.82
CA ASP A 33 14.38 35.74 -53.27
C ASP A 33 14.40 35.70 -51.73
N SER A 34 15.54 36.01 -51.14
CA SER A 34 15.75 36.00 -49.69
C SER A 34 15.39 37.34 -49.07
N ALA A 35 14.21 37.42 -48.43
CA ALA A 35 13.87 38.49 -47.49
C ALA A 35 14.42 38.14 -46.08
N PRO A 36 14.96 39.09 -45.31
CA PRO A 36 15.45 38.82 -43.97
C PRO A 36 14.24 38.67 -43.03
N THR A 37 13.91 37.44 -42.67
CA THR A 37 12.95 37.17 -41.59
C THR A 37 13.53 37.75 -40.31
N ALA A 38 12.81 38.72 -39.74
CA ALA A 38 13.04 39.19 -38.39
C ALA A 38 13.26 37.99 -37.48
N ALA A 39 14.39 37.97 -36.78
CA ALA A 39 14.67 36.97 -35.77
C ALA A 39 13.58 37.07 -34.71
N SER A 40 12.54 36.24 -34.83
CA SER A 40 11.63 35.93 -33.75
C SER A 40 12.50 35.51 -32.58
N ALA A 41 12.54 36.32 -31.53
CA ALA A 41 13.18 35.94 -30.29
C ALA A 41 12.60 34.58 -29.88
N VAL A 42 13.44 33.56 -29.91
CA VAL A 42 13.08 32.24 -29.39
C VAL A 42 12.68 32.45 -27.93
N PRO A 43 11.47 32.06 -27.49
CA PRO A 43 11.12 32.15 -26.08
C PRO A 43 12.16 31.38 -25.27
N GLN A 44 12.79 32.02 -24.30
CA GLN A 44 13.70 31.35 -23.35
C GLN A 44 12.89 30.30 -22.56
N PRO A 45 13.36 29.05 -22.41
CA PRO A 45 12.58 27.98 -21.78
C PRO A 45 12.73 28.03 -20.25
N SER A 46 11.63 28.07 -19.48
CA SER A 46 11.55 27.37 -18.19
C SER A 46 10.13 27.38 -17.59
N SER A 47 9.47 26.23 -17.59
CA SER A 47 8.41 25.96 -16.60
C SER A 47 9.02 25.96 -15.20
N THR A 48 8.25 26.29 -14.16
CA THR A 48 8.64 26.20 -12.74
C THR A 48 9.39 24.90 -12.43
N ALA A 49 8.98 23.78 -13.03
CA ALA A 49 9.66 22.49 -12.91
C ALA A 49 11.14 22.52 -13.36
N GLN A 50 11.47 23.19 -14.47
CA GLN A 50 12.86 23.27 -14.94
C GLN A 50 13.73 24.06 -13.96
N GLN A 51 13.20 25.15 -13.38
CA GLN A 51 13.91 25.97 -12.40
C GLN A 51 14.13 25.19 -11.10
N LEU A 52 13.08 24.54 -10.59
CA LEU A 52 13.15 23.70 -9.39
C LEU A 52 14.16 22.56 -9.56
N TYR A 53 14.09 21.82 -10.67
CA TYR A 53 15.01 20.71 -10.91
C TYR A 53 16.48 21.18 -10.99
N ALA A 54 16.73 22.27 -11.73
CA ALA A 54 18.08 22.82 -11.88
C ALA A 54 18.70 23.27 -10.56
N ALA A 55 17.89 23.85 -9.66
CA ALA A 55 18.31 24.27 -8.33
C ALA A 55 18.45 23.08 -7.34
N ALA A 56 17.56 22.08 -7.45
CA ALA A 56 17.49 20.95 -6.53
C ALA A 56 18.52 19.84 -6.80
N GLN A 57 19.00 19.69 -8.05
CA GLN A 57 19.73 18.50 -8.50
C GLN A 57 20.97 18.13 -7.66
N GLN A 58 21.60 19.09 -6.98
CA GLN A 58 22.77 18.82 -6.14
C GLN A 58 22.39 18.16 -4.80
N ASP A 59 21.17 18.38 -4.34
CA ASP A 59 20.65 17.85 -3.08
C ASP A 59 19.82 16.58 -3.24
N LEU A 60 19.53 16.17 -4.49
CA LEU A 60 18.86 14.91 -4.79
C LEU A 60 19.83 13.72 -4.79
N LEU A 61 19.37 12.62 -4.19
CA LEU A 61 20.14 11.40 -3.99
C LEU A 61 19.30 10.18 -4.35
N GLN A 62 19.95 9.20 -4.96
CA GLN A 62 19.42 7.86 -5.09
C GLN A 62 20.00 7.07 -3.94
N LEU A 63 19.14 6.40 -3.18
CA LEU A 63 19.55 5.51 -2.10
C LEU A 63 19.42 4.07 -2.54
N ARG A 64 20.44 3.27 -2.24
CA ARG A 64 20.48 1.84 -2.57
C ARG A 64 20.83 1.07 -1.31
N VAL A 65 20.14 -0.04 -1.10
CA VAL A 65 20.54 -1.04 -0.11
C VAL A 65 21.09 -2.25 -0.86
N LEU A 66 22.29 -2.65 -0.47
CA LEU A 66 23.06 -3.71 -1.12
C LEU A 66 23.35 -4.85 -0.14
N LEU A 67 23.48 -6.05 -0.67
CA LEU A 67 23.97 -7.22 0.07
C LEU A 67 25.48 -7.12 0.30
N LYS A 68 25.96 -7.31 1.54
CA LYS A 68 27.41 -7.26 1.85
C LYS A 68 28.23 -8.36 1.17
N ASN A 69 27.63 -9.49 0.83
CA ASN A 69 28.33 -10.65 0.27
C ASN A 69 28.57 -10.58 -1.24
N GLY A 70 27.94 -9.65 -1.95
CA GLY A 70 28.00 -9.60 -3.41
C GLY A 70 27.64 -8.25 -4.05
N ASN A 71 27.38 -7.22 -3.23
CA ASN A 71 26.99 -5.87 -3.65
C ASN A 71 25.79 -5.84 -4.61
N SER A 72 24.94 -6.86 -4.60
CA SER A 72 23.71 -6.87 -5.37
C SER A 72 22.65 -6.00 -4.72
N GLN A 73 21.90 -5.27 -5.55
CA GLN A 73 20.85 -4.37 -5.09
C GLN A 73 19.65 -5.14 -4.55
N SER A 74 19.25 -4.79 -3.34
CA SER A 74 18.07 -5.34 -2.67
C SER A 74 16.93 -4.34 -2.54
N SER A 75 17.25 -3.05 -2.43
CA SER A 75 16.27 -1.96 -2.40
C SER A 75 16.84 -0.73 -3.09
N VAL A 76 15.96 0.07 -3.69
CA VAL A 76 16.31 1.34 -4.34
C VAL A 76 15.20 2.35 -4.14
N GLY A 77 15.58 3.58 -3.86
CA GLY A 77 14.70 4.72 -3.69
C GLY A 77 15.44 6.03 -3.90
N SER A 78 14.78 7.10 -3.52
CA SER A 78 15.32 8.46 -3.54
C SER A 78 15.46 8.99 -2.12
N GLY A 79 16.26 10.03 -1.97
CA GLY A 79 16.39 10.83 -0.78
C GLY A 79 16.87 12.22 -1.14
N PHE A 80 16.85 13.13 -0.17
CA PHE A 80 17.28 14.51 -0.40
C PHE A 80 17.92 15.12 0.84
N LEU A 81 18.96 15.93 0.63
CA LEU A 81 19.65 16.67 1.69
C LEU A 81 18.79 17.82 2.20
N ILE A 82 18.77 18.02 3.53
CA ILE A 82 18.00 19.10 4.17
C ILE A 82 18.93 20.24 4.59
N GLY A 83 18.57 21.46 4.17
CA GLY A 83 19.33 22.67 4.49
C GLY A 83 20.80 22.53 4.09
N THR A 84 21.69 23.09 4.92
CA THR A 84 23.14 22.96 4.77
C THR A 84 23.72 21.82 5.61
N SER A 85 22.86 20.91 6.09
CA SER A 85 23.26 19.78 6.92
C SER A 85 23.79 18.61 6.06
N ASN A 86 24.26 17.56 6.71
CA ASN A 86 24.60 16.28 6.08
C ASN A 86 23.51 15.22 6.25
N LEU A 87 22.30 15.64 6.65
CA LEU A 87 21.15 14.79 6.87
C LEU A 87 20.33 14.66 5.59
N VAL A 88 19.92 13.43 5.32
CA VAL A 88 19.14 13.03 4.16
C VAL A 88 17.83 12.44 4.65
N VAL A 89 16.72 12.96 4.13
CA VAL A 89 15.38 12.40 4.35
C VAL A 89 15.10 11.35 3.28
N THR A 90 14.51 10.23 3.67
CA THR A 90 14.01 9.18 2.76
C THR A 90 12.86 8.42 3.41
N ASN A 91 12.32 7.41 2.73
CA ASN A 91 11.36 6.51 3.33
C ASN A 91 12.01 5.39 4.13
N PHE A 92 11.33 4.94 5.19
CA PHE A 92 11.77 3.79 5.97
C PHE A 92 11.86 2.53 5.11
N HIS A 93 10.86 2.24 4.26
CA HIS A 93 10.88 1.01 3.45
C HIS A 93 12.09 0.91 2.54
N VAL A 94 12.63 2.04 2.05
CA VAL A 94 13.83 2.08 1.21
C VAL A 94 15.04 1.54 1.97
N VAL A 95 15.15 1.86 3.26
CA VAL A 95 16.30 1.53 4.13
C VAL A 95 15.98 0.51 5.23
N SER A 96 14.80 -0.11 5.22
CA SER A 96 14.32 -1.00 6.28
C SER A 96 15.28 -2.17 6.55
N GLN A 97 15.89 -2.72 5.50
CA GLN A 97 16.82 -3.84 5.59
C GLN A 97 18.09 -3.50 6.37
N ILE A 98 18.62 -2.28 6.27
CA ILE A 98 19.79 -1.87 7.08
C ILE A 98 19.41 -1.69 8.57
N ALA A 99 18.15 -1.37 8.87
CA ALA A 99 17.66 -1.27 10.24
C ALA A 99 17.40 -2.64 10.88
N LEU A 100 16.88 -3.59 10.10
CA LEU A 100 16.44 -4.90 10.58
C LEU A 100 17.54 -5.96 10.54
N GLU A 101 18.43 -5.87 9.56
CA GLU A 101 19.48 -6.86 9.26
C GLU A 101 20.82 -6.19 8.91
N PRO A 102 21.37 -5.38 9.84
CA PRO A 102 22.59 -4.60 9.60
C PRO A 102 23.83 -5.45 9.32
N ASP A 103 23.83 -6.74 9.66
CA ASP A 103 24.93 -7.66 9.35
C ASP A 103 24.90 -8.15 7.90
N THR A 104 23.72 -8.18 7.27
CA THR A 104 23.50 -8.69 5.90
C THR A 104 23.56 -7.56 4.87
N TYR A 105 23.05 -6.39 5.22
CA TYR A 105 22.86 -5.27 4.29
C TYR A 105 23.69 -4.05 4.68
N PHE A 106 24.02 -3.24 3.69
CA PHE A 106 24.57 -1.90 3.88
C PHE A 106 23.94 -0.93 2.88
N GLY A 107 24.03 0.37 3.17
CA GLY A 107 23.46 1.40 2.32
C GLY A 107 24.51 2.25 1.62
N GLU A 108 24.19 2.70 0.42
CA GLU A 108 24.92 3.72 -0.31
C GLU A 108 23.98 4.77 -0.90
N TYR A 109 24.53 5.96 -1.17
CA TYR A 109 23.90 6.97 -2.02
C TYR A 109 24.62 7.05 -3.37
N LYS A 110 23.91 7.54 -4.39
CA LYS A 110 24.45 8.00 -5.66
C LYS A 110 23.81 9.34 -6.02
N ASP A 111 24.60 10.35 -6.31
CA ASP A 111 24.09 11.68 -6.69
C ASP A 111 23.82 11.80 -8.20
N THR A 112 23.31 12.97 -8.61
CA THR A 112 22.99 13.29 -10.02
C THR A 112 24.21 13.30 -10.95
N GLN A 113 25.42 13.40 -10.40
CA GLN A 113 26.68 13.35 -11.15
C GLN A 113 27.30 11.94 -11.15
N GLY A 114 26.65 10.97 -10.50
CA GLY A 114 27.10 9.59 -10.41
C GLY A 114 28.14 9.33 -9.33
N LYS A 115 28.43 10.29 -8.44
CA LYS A 115 29.28 10.07 -7.28
C LYS A 115 28.51 9.27 -6.24
N SER A 116 29.17 8.25 -5.69
CA SER A 116 28.60 7.38 -4.65
C SER A 116 29.33 7.52 -3.32
N GLY A 117 28.66 7.13 -2.25
CA GLY A 117 29.23 7.03 -0.91
C GLY A 117 28.33 6.26 0.06
N ALA A 118 28.85 5.90 1.22
CA ALA A 118 28.07 5.20 2.23
C ALA A 118 27.00 6.11 2.86
N ILE A 119 25.90 5.50 3.31
CA ILE A 119 24.89 6.14 4.17
C ILE A 119 24.93 5.50 5.56
N GLU A 120 24.59 6.30 6.58
CA GLU A 120 24.48 5.86 7.97
C GLU A 120 23.08 6.16 8.48
N LEU A 121 22.31 5.14 8.87
CA LEU A 121 20.95 5.32 9.38
C LEU A 121 20.99 5.93 10.79
N LEU A 122 20.31 7.06 10.99
CA LEU A 122 20.28 7.76 12.28
C LEU A 122 18.97 7.55 13.03
N ALA A 123 17.84 7.66 12.34
CA ALA A 123 16.52 7.58 12.94
C ALA A 123 15.49 6.99 11.97
N VAL A 124 14.46 6.38 12.53
CA VAL A 124 13.34 5.79 11.80
C VAL A 124 12.02 6.18 12.43
N ASP A 125 11.03 6.42 11.59
CA ASP A 125 9.62 6.52 11.92
C ASP A 125 8.87 5.54 11.01
N VAL A 126 8.57 4.37 11.55
CA VAL A 126 7.94 3.27 10.82
C VAL A 126 6.45 3.55 10.59
N LEU A 127 5.83 4.38 11.45
CA LEU A 127 4.41 4.71 11.35
C LEU A 127 4.14 5.57 10.12
N HIS A 128 5.04 6.51 9.84
CA HIS A 128 4.93 7.43 8.71
C HIS A 128 5.82 7.07 7.52
N ASP A 129 6.47 5.91 7.56
CA ASP A 129 7.40 5.45 6.52
C ASP A 129 8.52 6.45 6.25
N LEU A 130 9.19 6.96 7.29
CA LEU A 130 10.30 7.91 7.18
C LEU A 130 11.58 7.39 7.82
N ALA A 131 12.71 7.79 7.25
CA ALA A 131 14.02 7.57 7.84
C ALA A 131 14.93 8.78 7.59
N ILE A 132 15.85 9.01 8.53
CA ILE A 132 16.92 9.99 8.40
C ILE A 132 18.24 9.23 8.30
N VAL A 133 19.00 9.51 7.25
CA VAL A 133 20.35 8.97 7.06
C VAL A 133 21.36 10.10 6.99
N ARG A 134 22.61 9.82 7.32
CA ARG A 134 23.75 10.75 7.23
C ARG A 134 24.69 10.32 6.13
N ILE A 135 25.27 11.31 5.45
CA ILE A 135 26.30 11.11 4.43
C ILE A 135 27.52 12.00 4.65
N ALA A 136 28.64 11.69 4.00
CA ALA A 136 29.86 12.48 4.05
C ALA A 136 29.83 13.69 3.06
N ARG A 137 28.73 14.44 3.06
CA ARG A 137 28.53 15.64 2.23
C ARG A 137 27.45 16.53 2.83
N GLN A 138 27.58 17.85 2.67
CA GLN A 138 26.56 18.82 3.06
C GLN A 138 25.63 19.19 1.90
N GLY A 139 24.39 19.55 2.22
CA GLY A 139 23.42 20.09 1.28
C GLY A 139 23.73 21.54 0.89
N THR A 140 23.13 21.98 -0.22
CA THR A 140 23.27 23.35 -0.72
C THR A 140 22.38 24.36 -0.01
N GLY A 141 21.39 23.86 0.75
CA GLY A 141 20.36 24.70 1.36
C GLY A 141 19.06 24.78 0.56
N PHE A 142 18.92 24.06 -0.56
CA PHE A 142 17.74 24.18 -1.41
C PHE A 142 16.47 23.66 -0.72
N PHE A 143 16.49 22.41 -0.25
CA PHE A 143 15.33 21.85 0.44
C PHE A 143 15.29 22.33 1.88
N THR A 144 14.25 23.10 2.18
CA THR A 144 13.90 23.52 3.53
C THR A 144 12.64 22.79 3.96
N VAL A 145 12.66 22.26 5.18
CA VAL A 145 11.47 21.72 5.82
C VAL A 145 10.87 22.87 6.64
N PRO A 146 9.57 23.19 6.47
CA PRO A 146 8.87 24.16 7.30
C PRO A 146 9.10 23.86 8.80
N HIS A 147 8.99 24.83 9.70
CA HIS A 147 8.98 24.57 11.15
C HIS A 147 7.59 24.87 11.73
N THR A 148 7.30 24.39 12.93
CA THR A 148 5.99 24.57 13.60
C THR A 148 5.82 26.04 14.06
N PRO A 149 4.61 26.64 14.02
CA PRO A 149 4.40 28.01 14.49
C PRO A 149 4.83 28.19 15.95
N GLY A 150 5.80 29.08 16.20
CA GLY A 150 6.45 29.30 17.50
C GLY A 150 7.94 29.64 17.39
N ASP A 151 8.59 29.24 16.29
CA ASP A 151 9.90 29.75 15.86
C ASP A 151 9.67 30.83 14.78
N GLU A 152 9.81 32.11 15.13
CA GLU A 152 9.44 33.28 14.31
C GLU A 152 10.26 33.47 13.01
N GLN A 153 11.09 32.52 12.60
CA GLN A 153 12.02 32.67 11.46
C GLN A 153 11.78 31.74 10.26
N GLN A 154 10.82 30.80 10.30
CA GLN A 154 10.57 29.87 9.20
C GLN A 154 9.07 29.71 8.93
N PRO A 155 8.64 29.62 7.66
CA PRO A 155 7.23 29.48 7.32
C PRO A 155 6.69 28.19 7.94
N ALA A 156 5.50 28.28 8.55
CA ALA A 156 4.67 27.10 8.81
C ALA A 156 4.42 26.40 7.47
N LEU A 157 4.02 25.12 7.48
CA LEU A 157 3.34 24.56 6.30
C LEU A 157 2.22 25.54 5.94
N GLU A 158 2.44 26.36 4.92
CA GLU A 158 1.39 27.17 4.33
C GLU A 158 0.24 26.20 4.09
N SER A 159 -0.97 26.54 4.53
CA SER A 159 -2.11 25.65 4.41
C SER A 159 -2.33 25.38 2.92
N LEU A 160 -1.79 24.26 2.44
CA LEU A 160 -1.86 23.86 1.04
C LEU A 160 -3.32 23.92 0.63
N SER A 161 -3.59 24.62 -0.46
CA SER A 161 -4.96 24.74 -0.97
C SER A 161 -5.22 23.63 -1.97
N GLN A 162 -6.39 22.99 -1.90
CA GLN A 162 -6.76 22.00 -2.91
C GLN A 162 -6.67 22.62 -4.32
N GLY A 163 -6.01 21.92 -5.24
CA GLY A 163 -5.69 22.40 -6.59
C GLY A 163 -4.32 23.07 -6.72
N GLU A 164 -3.62 23.36 -5.62
CA GLU A 164 -2.28 23.92 -5.64
C GLU A 164 -1.28 22.98 -6.31
N LYS A 165 -0.36 23.55 -7.09
CA LYS A 165 0.64 22.78 -7.83
C LYS A 165 1.76 22.32 -6.91
N LEU A 166 2.08 21.03 -7.03
CA LEU A 166 3.18 20.39 -6.33
C LEU A 166 4.09 19.68 -7.33
N TYR A 167 5.36 19.54 -6.95
CA TYR A 167 6.42 18.99 -7.77
C TYR A 167 7.13 17.86 -7.04
N SER A 168 7.03 16.65 -7.59
CA SER A 168 7.68 15.45 -7.08
C SER A 168 9.01 15.23 -7.78
N LEU A 169 10.10 15.08 -7.03
CA LEU A 169 11.43 14.78 -7.57
C LEU A 169 11.90 13.40 -7.08
N GLY A 170 12.58 12.65 -7.94
CA GLY A 170 13.14 11.34 -7.59
C GLY A 170 13.74 10.62 -8.79
N ASN A 171 14.21 9.39 -8.58
CA ASN A 171 14.82 8.56 -9.61
C ASN A 171 13.94 7.35 -9.95
N PRO A 172 12.93 7.50 -10.83
CA PRO A 172 12.05 6.41 -11.20
C PRO A 172 12.79 5.28 -11.90
N LEU A 173 12.53 4.05 -11.46
CA LEU A 173 13.00 2.80 -12.10
C LEU A 173 14.52 2.71 -12.29
N ASP A 174 15.30 3.49 -11.52
CA ASP A 174 16.76 3.62 -11.70
C ASP A 174 17.17 4.15 -13.11
N LEU A 175 16.30 4.93 -13.76
CA LEU A 175 16.53 5.45 -15.11
C LEU A 175 17.21 6.82 -15.13
N GLY A 176 17.23 7.52 -13.99
CA GLY A 176 17.71 8.89 -13.86
C GLY A 176 16.71 9.77 -13.11
N PHE A 177 17.19 10.87 -12.55
CA PHE A 177 16.33 11.77 -11.80
C PHE A 177 15.36 12.51 -12.71
N THR A 178 14.11 12.60 -12.26
CA THR A 178 13.02 13.28 -12.95
C THR A 178 12.28 14.19 -11.98
N ILE A 179 11.51 15.11 -12.57
CA ILE A 179 10.54 15.94 -11.89
C ILE A 179 9.15 15.67 -12.49
N SER A 180 8.16 15.52 -11.63
CA SER A 180 6.76 15.30 -12.00
C SER A 180 5.89 16.37 -11.37
N GLU A 181 5.03 17.00 -12.18
CA GLU A 181 4.07 18.02 -11.72
C GLU A 181 2.70 17.38 -11.49
N GLY A 182 1.99 17.85 -10.46
CA GLY A 182 0.60 17.51 -10.20
C GLY A 182 -0.04 18.51 -9.23
N THR A 183 -1.21 18.16 -8.70
CA THR A 183 -1.96 19.01 -7.76
C THR A 183 -2.18 18.34 -6.42
N TYR A 184 -2.18 19.15 -5.36
CA TYR A 184 -2.65 18.76 -4.04
C TYR A 184 -4.18 18.61 -4.02
N ASN A 185 -4.70 17.52 -3.45
CA ASN A 185 -6.14 17.23 -3.42
C ASN A 185 -6.69 17.03 -2.01
N GLY A 186 -5.98 17.51 -0.99
CA GLY A 186 -6.41 17.41 0.40
C GLY A 186 -5.71 16.29 1.16
N ILE A 187 -6.15 16.09 2.40
CA ILE A 187 -5.63 15.05 3.29
C ILE A 187 -6.52 13.81 3.17
N SER A 188 -5.90 12.66 2.96
CA SER A 188 -6.55 11.35 3.09
C SER A 188 -6.48 10.91 4.55
N ALA A 189 -7.64 10.77 5.18
CA ALA A 189 -7.80 10.23 6.54
C ALA A 189 -8.19 8.74 6.54
N ARG A 190 -7.90 8.02 5.44
CA ARG A 190 -8.25 6.60 5.26
C ARG A 190 -7.43 5.64 6.14
N GLY A 191 -6.28 6.10 6.64
CA GLY A 191 -5.43 5.37 7.57
C GLY A 191 -5.44 5.94 8.99
N PHE A 192 -4.56 5.43 9.84
CA PHE A 192 -4.31 5.96 11.19
C PHE A 192 -3.31 7.14 11.20
N SER A 193 -2.91 7.61 10.02
CA SER A 193 -1.99 8.73 9.83
C SER A 193 -2.42 9.56 8.62
N ASP A 194 -2.30 10.88 8.73
CA ASP A 194 -2.58 11.80 7.62
C ASP A 194 -1.63 11.61 6.44
N GLN A 195 -2.17 11.62 5.23
CA GLN A 195 -1.41 11.59 3.97
C GLN A 195 -1.90 12.67 3.02
N LEU A 196 -0.99 13.31 2.28
CA LEU A 196 -1.38 14.27 1.25
C LEU A 196 -1.74 13.53 -0.03
N MET A 197 -2.89 13.86 -0.63
CA MET A 197 -3.27 13.34 -1.95
C MET A 197 -2.65 14.18 -3.06
N PHE A 198 -1.98 13.53 -4.01
CA PHE A 198 -1.27 14.15 -5.11
C PHE A 198 -1.62 13.47 -6.45
N THR A 199 -1.87 14.26 -7.49
CA THR A 199 -2.26 13.74 -8.81
C THR A 199 -1.08 13.51 -9.76
N GLY A 200 0.13 13.93 -9.40
CA GLY A 200 1.30 13.70 -10.24
C GLY A 200 1.81 12.25 -10.16
N PRO A 201 2.41 11.73 -11.25
CA PRO A 201 3.07 10.43 -11.26
C PRO A 201 4.14 10.27 -10.17
N VAL A 202 3.95 9.28 -9.30
CA VAL A 202 4.97 8.81 -8.34
C VAL A 202 5.25 7.33 -8.62
N ASN A 203 6.42 7.06 -9.20
CA ASN A 203 6.80 5.72 -9.66
C ASN A 203 7.82 5.06 -8.73
N PRO A 204 7.95 3.71 -8.74
CA PRO A 204 8.95 3.00 -7.97
C PRO A 204 10.34 3.57 -8.23
N GLY A 205 11.15 3.76 -7.18
CA GLY A 205 12.41 4.48 -7.22
C GLY A 205 12.30 5.96 -6.83
N MET A 206 11.13 6.59 -6.98
CA MET A 206 10.88 7.96 -6.47
C MET A 206 10.54 8.00 -4.97
N SER A 207 10.18 6.86 -4.37
CA SER A 207 9.94 6.74 -2.93
C SER A 207 11.10 7.35 -2.12
N GLY A 208 10.78 8.21 -1.16
CA GLY A 208 11.74 8.91 -0.32
C GLY A 208 12.25 10.22 -0.90
N GLY A 209 11.96 10.50 -2.18
CA GLY A 209 12.26 11.80 -2.79
C GLY A 209 11.32 12.90 -2.30
N PRO A 210 11.68 14.17 -2.48
CA PRO A 210 10.90 15.29 -2.01
C PRO A 210 9.70 15.56 -2.92
N ASN A 211 8.64 16.09 -2.31
CA ASN A 211 7.55 16.78 -2.98
C ASN A 211 7.52 18.23 -2.48
N VAL A 212 7.59 19.18 -3.41
CA VAL A 212 7.78 20.61 -3.09
C VAL A 212 6.72 21.50 -3.73
N THR A 213 6.47 22.66 -3.12
CA THR A 213 5.69 23.74 -3.71
C THR A 213 6.45 24.41 -4.85
N ALA A 214 5.79 25.34 -5.56
CA ALA A 214 6.43 26.14 -6.61
C ALA A 214 7.66 26.93 -6.13
N ASP A 215 7.72 27.25 -4.84
CA ASP A 215 8.82 27.99 -4.21
C ASP A 215 9.94 27.09 -3.65
N GLY A 216 9.84 25.77 -3.84
CA GLY A 216 10.85 24.81 -3.41
C GLY A 216 10.74 24.38 -1.94
N GLN A 217 9.71 24.82 -1.21
CA GLN A 217 9.45 24.34 0.16
C GLN A 217 8.94 22.90 0.13
N VAL A 218 9.42 22.07 1.06
CA VAL A 218 8.99 20.66 1.15
C VAL A 218 7.57 20.57 1.71
N ALA A 219 6.64 20.13 0.86
CA ALA A 219 5.27 19.80 1.24
C ALA A 219 5.17 18.38 1.83
N GLY A 220 5.97 17.44 1.31
CA GLY A 220 6.00 16.07 1.80
C GLY A 220 7.06 15.18 1.14
N VAL A 221 6.98 13.88 1.41
CA VAL A 221 7.89 12.85 0.89
C VAL A 221 7.10 11.85 0.04
N ASN A 222 7.60 11.54 -1.15
CA ASN A 222 6.96 10.65 -2.11
C ASN A 222 6.88 9.20 -1.59
N VAL A 223 5.73 8.51 -1.76
CA VAL A 223 5.57 7.08 -1.45
C VAL A 223 5.03 6.32 -2.67
N ALA A 224 5.88 5.56 -3.36
CA ALA A 224 5.49 4.94 -4.64
C ALA A 224 4.75 3.60 -4.54
N HIS A 225 4.73 2.97 -3.36
CA HIS A 225 4.13 1.64 -3.19
C HIS A 225 2.61 1.68 -2.91
N ARG A 226 2.06 2.86 -2.57
CA ARG A 226 0.61 3.04 -2.36
C ARG A 226 -0.02 3.50 -3.67
N ARG A 227 -0.61 2.55 -4.41
CA ARG A 227 -1.32 2.80 -5.66
C ARG A 227 -2.81 2.49 -5.48
N ASP A 228 -3.59 3.52 -5.16
CA ASP A 228 -5.05 3.38 -5.10
C ASP A 228 -5.70 3.57 -6.48
N GLY A 229 -4.90 3.86 -7.52
CA GLY A 229 -5.32 4.04 -8.89
C GLY A 229 -4.28 4.79 -9.73
N GLU A 230 -4.59 5.02 -10.99
CA GLU A 230 -3.82 5.94 -11.84
C GLU A 230 -4.00 7.37 -11.34
N LEU A 231 -2.90 8.12 -11.22
CA LEU A 231 -2.91 9.53 -10.76
C LEU A 231 -3.51 9.73 -9.34
N VAL A 232 -3.47 8.69 -8.50
CA VAL A 232 -3.77 8.77 -7.07
C VAL A 232 -2.51 8.39 -6.30
N SER A 233 -1.67 9.38 -6.07
CA SER A 233 -0.41 9.25 -5.33
C SER A 233 -0.57 9.80 -3.91
N PHE A 234 0.16 9.24 -2.96
CA PHE A 234 0.20 9.71 -1.58
C PHE A 234 1.59 10.20 -1.19
N LEU A 235 1.61 11.25 -0.37
CA LEU A 235 2.82 11.81 0.20
C LEU A 235 2.75 11.76 1.72
N VAL A 236 3.89 11.50 2.36
CA VAL A 236 4.03 11.71 3.80
C VAL A 236 4.14 13.21 4.05
N PRO A 237 3.25 13.83 4.86
CA PRO A 237 3.31 15.25 5.17
C PRO A 237 4.66 15.67 5.79
N ALA A 238 5.15 16.85 5.42
CA ALA A 238 6.43 17.37 5.93
C ALA A 238 6.46 17.57 7.46
N ILE A 239 5.31 17.67 8.14
CA ILE A 239 5.25 17.75 9.60
C ILE A 239 5.86 16.51 10.28
N TYR A 240 5.70 15.31 9.71
CA TYR A 240 6.32 14.10 10.26
C TYR A 240 7.83 14.08 10.03
N VAL A 241 8.31 14.70 8.95
CA VAL A 241 9.74 14.92 8.72
C VAL A 241 10.31 15.84 9.80
N GLN A 242 9.62 16.93 10.14
CA GLN A 242 10.03 17.84 11.22
C GLN A 242 10.13 17.11 12.56
N GLN A 243 9.10 16.35 12.92
CA GLN A 243 9.05 15.60 14.17
C GLN A 243 10.16 14.56 14.28
N LEU A 244 10.54 13.94 13.16
CA LEU A 244 11.65 12.99 13.12
C LEU A 244 13.01 13.70 13.20
N LEU A 245 13.18 14.81 12.47
CA LEU A 245 14.40 15.63 12.51
C LEU A 245 14.67 16.21 13.91
N ALA A 246 13.62 16.57 14.67
CA ALA A 246 13.76 17.06 16.04
C ALA A 246 14.40 16.04 17.01
N ARG A 247 14.48 14.76 16.63
CA ARG A 247 15.09 13.68 17.42
C ARG A 247 16.55 13.42 17.04
N VAL A 248 17.09 14.15 16.05
CA VAL A 248 18.39 13.88 15.44
C VAL A 248 19.28 15.12 15.48
N SER A 249 20.56 14.93 15.80
CA SER A 249 21.61 15.94 15.58
C SER A 249 22.59 15.44 14.51
N SER A 250 23.27 16.37 13.82
CA SER A 250 24.21 16.04 12.74
C SER A 250 25.41 15.22 13.21
N ASP A 251 25.77 15.34 14.49
CA ASP A 251 26.86 14.63 15.18
C ASP A 251 26.37 13.43 16.01
N MET A 252 25.09 13.09 15.96
CA MET A 252 24.49 11.97 16.70
C MET A 252 25.21 10.65 16.38
N THR A 253 25.44 9.83 17.40
CA THR A 253 25.85 8.44 17.19
C THR A 253 24.60 7.59 16.93
N PRO A 254 24.54 6.80 15.84
CA PRO A 254 23.39 5.95 15.57
C PRO A 254 23.12 4.95 16.70
N PRO A 255 21.84 4.58 16.90
CA PRO A 255 21.49 3.38 17.65
C PRO A 255 22.22 2.14 17.11
N THR A 256 22.71 1.29 18.02
CA THR A 256 23.34 0.02 17.63
C THR A 256 22.32 -1.02 17.16
N ASP A 257 21.07 -0.89 17.59
CA ASP A 257 19.96 -1.75 17.16
C ASP A 257 18.67 -0.93 17.05
N PHE A 258 18.07 -0.92 15.85
CA PHE A 258 16.80 -0.24 15.60
C PHE A 258 15.58 -1.09 15.96
N LYS A 259 15.72 -2.41 16.14
CA LYS A 259 14.58 -3.31 16.39
C LYS A 259 13.75 -2.93 17.63
N PRO A 260 14.34 -2.56 18.79
CA PRO A 260 13.56 -2.10 19.94
C PRO A 260 12.79 -0.81 19.66
N ILE A 261 13.40 0.14 18.95
CA ILE A 261 12.78 1.43 18.58
C ILE A 261 11.59 1.19 17.66
N ILE A 262 11.75 0.32 16.66
CA ILE A 262 10.69 -0.08 15.74
C ILE A 262 9.57 -0.79 16.52
N GLY A 263 9.91 -1.77 17.36
CA GLY A 263 8.94 -2.54 18.15
C GLY A 263 8.08 -1.65 19.06
N GLU A 264 8.68 -0.63 19.69
CA GLU A 264 7.95 0.34 20.50
C GLU A 264 6.94 1.15 19.67
N GLN A 265 7.34 1.67 18.52
CA GLN A 265 6.44 2.39 17.61
C GLN A 265 5.25 1.52 17.18
N LEU A 266 5.51 0.26 16.80
CA LEU A 266 4.48 -0.69 16.41
C LEU A 266 3.50 -1.00 17.56
N LEU A 267 4.00 -1.17 18.78
CA LEU A 267 3.18 -1.40 19.98
C LEU A 267 2.32 -0.19 20.36
N GLN A 268 2.83 1.03 20.18
CA GLN A 268 2.07 2.26 20.40
C GLN A 268 0.96 2.40 19.35
N HIS A 269 1.28 2.21 18.08
CA HIS A 269 0.29 2.29 17.00
C HIS A 269 -0.81 1.26 17.15
N GLN A 270 -0.48 -0.01 17.44
CA GLN A 270 -1.51 -1.04 17.58
C GLN A 270 -2.47 -0.76 18.73
N ALA A 271 -2.02 -0.10 19.80
CA ALA A 271 -2.90 0.28 20.90
C ALA A 271 -3.95 1.29 20.43
N VAL A 272 -3.51 2.36 19.76
CA VAL A 272 -4.41 3.37 19.17
C VAL A 272 -5.36 2.76 18.15
N MET A 273 -4.84 1.90 17.28
CA MET A 273 -5.64 1.17 16.29
C MET A 273 -6.74 0.34 16.95
N VAL A 274 -6.38 -0.53 17.90
CA VAL A 274 -7.35 -1.43 18.54
C VAL A 274 -8.36 -0.65 19.36
N ASP A 275 -7.95 0.37 20.10
CA ASP A 275 -8.89 1.19 20.88
C ASP A 275 -9.85 1.97 19.96
N THR A 276 -9.37 2.48 18.82
CA THR A 276 -10.23 3.12 17.80
C THR A 276 -11.21 2.14 17.16
N LEU A 277 -10.77 0.90 16.87
CA LEU A 277 -11.63 -0.16 16.34
C LEU A 277 -12.67 -0.63 17.37
N LEU A 278 -12.39 -0.49 18.66
CA LEU A 278 -13.25 -0.95 19.75
C LEU A 278 -14.02 0.18 20.46
N ASP A 279 -13.80 1.45 20.11
CA ASP A 279 -14.53 2.61 20.66
C ASP A 279 -16.06 2.49 20.49
N LYS A 280 -16.47 1.75 19.47
CA LYS A 280 -17.86 1.37 19.23
C LYS A 280 -17.95 -0.14 19.07
N PRO A 281 -19.09 -0.78 19.35
CA PRO A 281 -19.31 -2.17 18.97
C PRO A 281 -19.12 -2.36 17.46
N PHE A 282 -18.78 -3.58 17.03
CA PHE A 282 -18.84 -3.93 15.61
C PHE A 282 -20.25 -3.69 15.06
N SER A 283 -20.32 -3.10 13.87
CA SER A 283 -21.56 -3.02 13.11
C SER A 283 -22.00 -4.43 12.71
N ILE A 284 -23.30 -4.71 12.70
CA ILE A 284 -23.78 -6.05 12.38
C ILE A 284 -24.36 -6.09 10.96
N LYS A 285 -23.93 -7.04 10.14
CA LYS A 285 -24.52 -7.33 8.83
C LYS A 285 -25.27 -8.65 8.85
N GLN A 286 -26.31 -8.74 8.04
CA GLN A 286 -27.09 -9.96 7.89
C GLN A 286 -26.53 -10.79 6.74
N LEU A 287 -26.37 -12.10 6.98
CA LEU A 287 -25.90 -13.06 6.01
C LEU A 287 -26.76 -14.34 6.11
N GLY A 288 -27.90 -14.33 5.43
CA GLY A 288 -28.93 -15.36 5.61
C GLY A 288 -29.62 -15.21 6.98
N PRO A 289 -29.81 -16.30 7.75
CA PRO A 289 -30.38 -16.23 9.10
C PRO A 289 -29.37 -15.77 10.16
N TYR A 290 -28.10 -15.60 9.76
CA TYR A 290 -27.01 -15.23 10.64
C TYR A 290 -26.76 -13.73 10.64
N ALA A 291 -26.31 -13.24 11.79
CA ALA A 291 -25.79 -11.91 12.00
C ALA A 291 -24.27 -12.03 12.18
N VAL A 292 -23.50 -11.20 11.48
CA VAL A 292 -22.03 -11.21 11.54
C VAL A 292 -21.48 -9.83 11.87
N PRO A 293 -20.42 -9.74 12.69
CA PRO A 293 -19.75 -8.50 13.00
C PRO A 293 -18.95 -8.04 11.79
N VAL A 294 -19.08 -6.76 11.47
CA VAL A 294 -18.23 -6.04 10.54
C VAL A 294 -17.84 -4.71 11.17
N ARG A 295 -16.79 -4.06 10.68
CA ARG A 295 -16.48 -2.68 11.06
C ARG A 295 -16.52 -1.79 9.82
N GLU A 296 -17.70 -1.47 9.29
CA GLU A 296 -17.73 -0.46 8.24
C GLU A 296 -17.39 0.91 8.85
N SER A 297 -16.22 1.41 8.48
CA SER A 297 -15.66 2.70 8.88
C SER A 297 -14.80 3.23 7.74
N ASP A 298 -14.23 4.43 7.88
CA ASP A 298 -13.28 4.93 6.88
C ASP A 298 -12.00 4.07 6.83
N GLN A 299 -11.67 3.36 7.93
CA GLN A 299 -10.48 2.54 8.07
C GLN A 299 -10.67 1.09 7.57
N VAL A 300 -11.91 0.59 7.54
CA VAL A 300 -12.23 -0.81 7.17
C VAL A 300 -13.41 -0.83 6.20
N ARG A 301 -13.17 -1.39 5.01
CA ARG A 301 -14.18 -1.56 3.96
C ARG A 301 -14.61 -2.99 3.86
N CYS A 302 -15.89 -3.20 3.55
CA CYS A 302 -16.48 -4.51 3.36
C CYS A 302 -17.14 -4.62 1.99
N TRP A 303 -16.89 -5.73 1.29
CA TRP A 303 -17.53 -6.07 0.02
C TRP A 303 -18.27 -7.40 0.12
N GLY A 304 -19.52 -7.39 -0.30
CA GLY A 304 -20.38 -8.57 -0.35
C GLY A 304 -20.44 -9.17 -1.75
N ASN A 305 -20.53 -10.49 -1.82
CA ASN A 305 -20.92 -11.20 -3.04
C ASN A 305 -21.91 -12.31 -2.67
N SER A 306 -22.86 -12.59 -3.55
CA SER A 306 -23.84 -13.66 -3.32
C SER A 306 -24.21 -14.34 -4.63
N ASP A 307 -24.30 -15.66 -4.60
CA ASP A 307 -24.85 -16.45 -5.69
C ASP A 307 -26.31 -16.79 -5.42
N SER A 308 -27.22 -16.25 -6.23
CA SER A 308 -28.67 -16.44 -6.10
C SER A 308 -29.25 -17.46 -7.09
N SER A 309 -28.42 -18.18 -7.84
CA SER A 309 -28.91 -19.09 -8.89
C SER A 309 -29.67 -20.29 -8.31
N SER A 310 -30.97 -20.37 -8.61
CA SER A 310 -31.86 -21.48 -8.21
C SER A 310 -31.47 -22.84 -8.82
N LYS A 311 -30.59 -22.86 -9.82
CA LYS A 311 -30.14 -24.08 -10.50
C LYS A 311 -29.07 -24.84 -9.70
N LYS A 312 -28.34 -24.18 -8.79
CA LYS A 312 -27.22 -24.76 -8.06
C LYS A 312 -27.66 -25.72 -6.95
N ALA A 313 -26.78 -26.67 -6.61
CA ALA A 313 -27.03 -27.64 -5.53
C ALA A 313 -26.91 -27.03 -4.12
N TYR A 314 -26.20 -25.90 -4.03
CA TYR A 314 -26.05 -25.06 -2.84
C TYR A 314 -25.78 -23.61 -3.29
N THR A 315 -25.98 -22.65 -2.38
CA THR A 315 -25.68 -21.24 -2.61
C THR A 315 -24.66 -20.76 -1.58
N VAL A 316 -23.76 -19.86 -1.98
CA VAL A 316 -22.80 -19.21 -1.07
C VAL A 316 -22.96 -17.70 -1.15
N ALA A 317 -23.01 -17.06 0.00
CA ALA A 317 -22.85 -15.63 0.14
C ALA A 317 -21.61 -15.35 1.00
N SER A 318 -20.91 -14.27 0.70
CA SER A 318 -19.69 -13.88 1.41
C SER A 318 -19.62 -12.39 1.65
N ILE A 319 -19.04 -12.01 2.78
CA ILE A 319 -18.63 -10.63 3.08
C ILE A 319 -17.14 -10.68 3.39
N ASN A 320 -16.35 -9.87 2.69
CA ASN A 320 -14.92 -9.72 2.96
C ASN A 320 -14.68 -8.28 3.38
N CYS A 321 -14.07 -8.09 4.55
CA CYS A 321 -13.65 -6.79 5.04
C CYS A 321 -12.14 -6.73 5.15
N SER A 322 -11.55 -5.59 4.77
CA SER A 322 -10.12 -5.34 4.90
C SER A 322 -9.90 -3.92 5.38
N MET A 323 -8.88 -3.74 6.22
CA MET A 323 -8.33 -2.41 6.46
C MET A 323 -7.70 -1.85 5.18
N GLU A 324 -7.83 -0.55 4.95
CA GLU A 324 -7.23 0.12 3.79
C GLU A 324 -5.73 0.41 3.99
N ALA A 325 -5.29 0.54 5.24
CA ALA A 325 -3.89 0.82 5.59
C ALA A 325 -3.26 -0.32 6.41
N ALA A 326 -1.96 -0.52 6.20
CA ALA A 326 -1.10 -1.42 6.96
C ALA A 326 0.28 -0.78 7.10
N ILE A 327 0.99 -1.03 8.20
CA ILE A 327 2.34 -0.52 8.40
C ILE A 327 3.35 -1.46 7.77
N PHE A 328 4.21 -0.91 6.91
CA PHE A 328 5.32 -1.66 6.34
C PHE A 328 6.41 -1.89 7.39
N VAL A 329 6.94 -3.11 7.47
CA VAL A 329 8.10 -3.42 8.32
C VAL A 329 9.24 -3.99 7.48
N SER A 330 8.98 -5.05 6.70
CA SER A 330 9.91 -5.62 5.72
C SER A 330 9.16 -6.11 4.49
N GLY A 331 9.89 -6.56 3.45
CA GLY A 331 9.28 -6.97 2.17
C GLY A 331 8.18 -8.04 2.28
N ASP A 332 8.24 -8.87 3.31
CA ASP A 332 7.31 -9.95 3.63
C ASP A 332 6.43 -9.67 4.86
N LEU A 333 6.61 -8.52 5.52
CA LEU A 333 6.02 -8.24 6.83
C LEU A 333 5.32 -6.89 6.87
N GLN A 334 4.03 -6.94 7.19
CA GLN A 334 3.20 -5.79 7.48
C GLN A 334 2.49 -5.98 8.82
N THR A 335 2.22 -4.89 9.52
CA THR A 335 1.59 -4.91 10.85
C THR A 335 0.46 -3.88 10.94
N GLY A 336 -0.35 -3.94 11.99
CA GLY A 336 -1.43 -2.98 12.19
C GLY A 336 -2.54 -3.12 11.15
N HIS A 337 -2.89 -4.37 10.81
CA HIS A 337 -3.87 -4.68 9.76
C HIS A 337 -4.85 -5.75 10.24
N VAL A 338 -6.13 -5.54 9.96
CA VAL A 338 -7.22 -6.45 10.33
C VAL A 338 -8.03 -6.80 9.09
N THR A 339 -8.28 -8.10 8.90
CA THR A 339 -9.19 -8.60 7.86
C THR A 339 -10.27 -9.46 8.49
N MET A 340 -11.46 -9.41 7.91
CA MET A 340 -12.58 -10.26 8.33
C MET A 340 -13.19 -10.91 7.10
N ARG A 341 -13.59 -12.17 7.22
CA ARG A 341 -14.26 -12.90 6.15
C ARG A 341 -15.40 -13.70 6.73
N HIS A 342 -16.57 -13.55 6.14
CA HIS A 342 -17.75 -14.33 6.46
C HIS A 342 -18.21 -15.07 5.21
N GLN A 343 -18.55 -16.34 5.36
CA GLN A 343 -19.12 -17.17 4.30
C GLN A 343 -20.32 -17.93 4.85
N TYR A 344 -21.45 -17.79 4.16
CA TYR A 344 -22.68 -18.50 4.46
C TYR A 344 -23.01 -19.44 3.31
N ALA A 345 -23.10 -20.72 3.60
CA ALA A 345 -23.54 -21.74 2.66
C ALA A 345 -24.94 -22.24 3.04
N ARG A 346 -25.83 -22.34 2.03
CA ARG A 346 -27.15 -22.95 2.18
C ARG A 346 -27.29 -24.12 1.22
N ASN A 347 -27.66 -25.28 1.76
CA ASN A 347 -27.97 -26.46 0.97
C ASN A 347 -29.31 -26.27 0.22
N ARG A 348 -29.39 -26.81 -1.01
CA ARG A 348 -30.62 -26.82 -1.81
C ARG A 348 -30.98 -28.23 -2.29
N LYS A 349 -29.98 -29.02 -2.71
CA LYS A 349 -30.20 -30.32 -3.37
C LYS A 349 -29.30 -31.44 -2.84
N LEU A 350 -28.29 -31.13 -2.04
CA LEU A 350 -27.37 -32.14 -1.51
C LEU A 350 -28.03 -32.87 -0.34
N ASN A 351 -27.58 -34.08 -0.04
CA ASN A 351 -27.89 -34.69 1.26
C ASN A 351 -26.97 -34.11 2.37
N SER A 352 -27.31 -34.36 3.63
CA SER A 352 -26.58 -33.78 4.77
C SER A 352 -25.10 -34.18 4.83
N LEU A 353 -24.74 -35.40 4.42
CA LEU A 353 -23.34 -35.85 4.41
C LEU A 353 -22.53 -35.15 3.31
N GLN A 354 -23.09 -35.04 2.11
CA GLN A 354 -22.49 -34.31 1.00
C GLN A 354 -22.30 -32.83 1.35
N PHE A 355 -23.30 -32.22 2.00
CA PHE A 355 -23.23 -30.84 2.45
C PHE A 355 -22.19 -30.65 3.57
N ALA A 356 -22.14 -31.55 4.55
CA ALA A 356 -21.13 -31.52 5.61
C ALA A 356 -19.70 -31.67 5.06
N GLN A 357 -19.50 -32.53 4.06
CA GLN A 357 -18.19 -32.68 3.41
C GLN A 357 -17.80 -31.42 2.62
N LEU A 358 -18.77 -30.77 1.96
CA LEU A 358 -18.55 -29.50 1.25
C LEU A 358 -18.13 -28.40 2.23
N THR A 359 -18.88 -28.19 3.31
CA THR A 359 -18.60 -27.13 4.29
C THR A 359 -17.29 -27.39 5.05
N SER A 360 -16.97 -28.65 5.34
CA SER A 360 -15.67 -29.04 5.93
C SER A 360 -14.49 -28.70 5.02
N LYS A 361 -14.62 -28.91 3.70
CA LYS A 361 -13.59 -28.50 2.73
C LYS A 361 -13.44 -26.98 2.64
N MET A 362 -14.55 -26.24 2.71
CA MET A 362 -14.51 -24.78 2.75
C MET A 362 -13.72 -24.29 3.97
N PHE A 363 -13.98 -24.88 5.15
CA PHE A 363 -13.26 -24.54 6.38
C PHE A 363 -11.77 -24.88 6.31
N GLY A 364 -11.42 -26.08 5.86
CA GLY A 364 -10.02 -26.52 5.74
C GLY A 364 -9.18 -25.66 4.79
N SER A 365 -9.81 -25.02 3.79
CA SER A 365 -9.14 -24.09 2.88
C SER A 365 -8.81 -22.72 3.48
N GLN A 366 -9.33 -22.41 4.66
CA GLN A 366 -9.10 -21.14 5.37
C GLN A 366 -7.94 -21.22 6.38
N VAL A 367 -7.47 -22.41 6.72
CA VAL A 367 -6.33 -22.59 7.62
C VAL A 367 -5.06 -22.29 6.84
N TYR A 368 -4.45 -21.13 7.13
CA TYR A 368 -3.16 -20.76 6.53
C TYR A 368 -2.06 -21.73 6.98
N SER A 369 -1.08 -21.91 6.08
CA SER A 369 0.07 -22.77 6.30
C SER A 369 0.85 -22.33 7.52
N THR A 370 0.99 -23.21 8.51
CA THR A 370 1.91 -23.10 9.66
C THR A 370 3.38 -23.29 9.24
N ALA A 371 3.75 -22.84 8.03
CA ALA A 371 5.09 -23.00 7.51
C ALA A 371 6.03 -22.10 8.31
N LYS A 372 7.21 -22.63 8.65
CA LYS A 372 8.27 -21.84 9.26
C LYS A 372 8.51 -20.59 8.41
N SER A 373 8.37 -19.44 9.05
CA SER A 373 8.82 -18.16 8.51
C SER A 373 10.07 -17.73 9.26
N ASP A 374 10.96 -16.99 8.60
CA ASP A 374 12.10 -16.34 9.27
C ASP A 374 11.64 -15.12 10.11
N THR A 375 10.37 -14.71 9.99
CA THR A 375 9.81 -13.53 10.66
C THR A 375 8.93 -13.85 11.88
N ILE A 376 8.25 -15.00 11.89
CA ILE A 376 7.28 -15.39 12.94
C ILE A 376 7.44 -16.85 13.38
N THR A 377 7.08 -17.13 14.63
CA THR A 377 7.06 -18.49 15.20
C THR A 377 5.99 -19.35 14.54
N PRO A 378 6.09 -20.70 14.62
CA PRO A 378 4.96 -21.57 14.30
C PRO A 378 3.72 -21.21 15.13
N ALA A 379 2.54 -21.34 14.51
CA ALA A 379 1.27 -21.04 15.16
C ALA A 379 0.99 -21.94 16.38
N ALA A 380 0.66 -21.31 17.51
CA ALA A 380 0.10 -21.97 18.68
C ALA A 380 -1.42 -21.85 18.64
N CYS A 381 -2.12 -22.97 18.40
CA CYS A 381 -3.56 -22.98 18.21
C CYS A 381 -4.33 -23.68 19.33
N THR A 382 -5.47 -23.11 19.72
CA THR A 382 -6.44 -23.70 20.64
C THR A 382 -7.81 -23.79 19.98
N GLU A 383 -8.46 -24.94 20.15
CA GLU A 383 -9.80 -25.20 19.63
C GLU A 383 -10.81 -25.30 20.78
N SER A 384 -12.00 -24.74 20.60
CA SER A 384 -13.11 -24.87 21.55
C SER A 384 -14.47 -24.80 20.88
N PHE A 385 -15.50 -25.29 21.55
CA PHE A 385 -16.90 -25.06 21.19
C PHE A 385 -17.43 -23.87 22.00
N VAL A 386 -17.98 -22.89 21.30
CA VAL A 386 -18.55 -21.68 21.89
C VAL A 386 -20.04 -21.65 21.56
N ALA A 387 -20.88 -21.55 22.59
CA ALA A 387 -22.32 -21.38 22.42
C ALA A 387 -22.70 -20.00 22.95
N HIS A 388 -23.40 -19.21 22.13
CA HIS A 388 -23.91 -17.90 22.51
C HIS A 388 -25.25 -17.69 21.81
N ASN A 389 -26.24 -17.14 22.53
CA ASN A 389 -27.60 -16.96 22.03
C ASN A 389 -28.16 -18.24 21.38
N ALA A 390 -28.53 -18.17 20.10
CA ALA A 390 -29.08 -19.29 19.33
C ALA A 390 -28.09 -19.91 18.34
N ILE A 391 -26.79 -19.69 18.52
CA ILE A 391 -25.74 -20.25 17.67
C ILE A 391 -24.72 -21.06 18.48
N SER A 392 -24.34 -22.21 17.91
CA SER A 392 -23.21 -23.02 18.38
C SER A 392 -22.10 -22.96 17.34
N LEU A 393 -20.89 -22.64 17.78
CA LEU A 393 -19.72 -22.47 16.94
C LEU A 393 -18.60 -23.42 17.40
N ARG A 394 -17.88 -24.00 16.45
CA ARG A 394 -16.53 -24.52 16.65
C ARG A 394 -15.56 -23.39 16.32
N ALA A 395 -14.70 -23.01 17.26
CA ALA A 395 -13.74 -21.91 17.13
C ALA A 395 -12.30 -22.44 17.24
N LEU A 396 -11.44 -21.99 16.34
CA LEU A 396 -10.00 -22.21 16.35
C LEU A 396 -9.31 -20.85 16.44
N VAL A 397 -8.54 -20.63 17.50
CA VAL A 397 -7.71 -19.44 17.69
C VAL A 397 -6.26 -19.83 17.58
N CYS A 398 -5.51 -19.18 16.70
CA CYS A 398 -4.07 -19.35 16.53
C CYS A 398 -3.36 -18.03 16.83
N ALA A 399 -2.20 -18.11 17.48
CA ALA A 399 -1.30 -16.98 17.72
C ALA A 399 0.12 -17.31 17.25
N GLU A 400 0.76 -16.35 16.61
CA GLU A 400 2.14 -16.42 16.08
C GLU A 400 2.93 -15.22 16.60
N ALA A 401 4.09 -15.45 17.22
CA ALA A 401 4.92 -14.39 17.78
C ALA A 401 5.99 -13.93 16.79
N TYR A 402 6.30 -12.63 16.79
CA TYR A 402 7.36 -12.08 15.93
C TYR A 402 8.75 -12.38 16.49
N HIS A 403 9.67 -12.84 15.64
CA HIS A 403 11.05 -13.12 16.06
C HIS A 403 11.83 -11.84 16.39
N LYS A 404 11.65 -10.79 15.58
CA LYS A 404 12.40 -9.53 15.68
C LYS A 404 11.80 -8.52 16.67
N PHE A 405 10.53 -8.68 17.05
CA PHE A 405 9.81 -7.72 17.89
C PHE A 405 9.11 -8.43 19.05
N LYS A 406 9.57 -8.11 20.25
CA LYS A 406 9.00 -8.65 21.49
C LYS A 406 7.55 -8.16 21.65
N ASP A 407 6.70 -9.03 22.19
CA ASP A 407 5.32 -8.75 22.57
C ASP A 407 4.36 -8.37 21.40
N LEU A 408 4.81 -8.56 20.15
CA LEU A 408 3.95 -8.48 18.96
C LEU A 408 3.59 -9.88 18.45
N TYR A 409 2.32 -10.01 18.04
CA TYR A 409 1.72 -11.26 17.61
C TYR A 409 0.77 -11.04 16.44
N ASP A 410 0.69 -12.05 15.59
CA ASP A 410 -0.41 -12.25 14.66
C ASP A 410 -1.43 -13.21 15.28
N PHE A 411 -2.71 -12.88 15.16
CA PHE A 411 -3.81 -13.70 15.61
C PHE A 411 -4.72 -14.06 14.45
N THR A 412 -5.14 -15.32 14.42
CA THR A 412 -6.16 -15.82 13.49
C THR A 412 -7.25 -16.51 14.29
N LEU A 413 -8.49 -16.06 14.17
CA LEU A 413 -9.66 -16.77 14.63
C LEU A 413 -10.43 -17.30 13.42
N ILE A 414 -10.76 -18.59 13.42
CA ILE A 414 -11.66 -19.22 12.45
C ILE A 414 -12.81 -19.87 13.21
N THR A 415 -14.03 -19.67 12.73
CA THR A 415 -15.24 -20.24 13.32
C THR A 415 -16.06 -20.97 12.26
N ALA A 416 -16.73 -22.05 12.68
CA ALA A 416 -17.74 -22.74 11.88
C ALA A 416 -18.97 -23.03 12.74
N SER A 417 -20.16 -22.72 12.22
CA SER A 417 -21.39 -23.03 12.90
C SER A 417 -21.70 -24.52 12.86
N THR A 418 -22.21 -25.05 13.98
CA THR A 418 -22.53 -26.47 14.19
C THR A 418 -23.99 -26.66 14.60
N ASP A 419 -24.83 -25.69 14.24
CA ASP A 419 -26.18 -25.48 14.73
C ASP A 419 -27.27 -25.88 13.72
N ASP A 420 -26.89 -26.24 12.49
CA ASP A 420 -27.81 -26.64 11.43
C ASP A 420 -27.16 -27.66 10.46
N SER A 421 -27.97 -28.55 9.87
CA SER A 421 -27.48 -29.57 8.92
C SER A 421 -27.60 -29.15 7.45
N GLN A 422 -28.34 -28.07 7.18
CA GLN A 422 -28.61 -27.54 5.84
C GLN A 422 -28.00 -26.15 5.62
N MET A 423 -27.41 -25.57 6.66
CA MET A 423 -26.81 -24.24 6.65
C MET A 423 -25.48 -24.28 7.38
N SER A 424 -24.54 -23.45 6.93
CA SER A 424 -23.26 -23.27 7.60
C SER A 424 -22.82 -21.83 7.48
N LEU A 425 -22.51 -21.23 8.62
CA LEU A 425 -21.77 -19.98 8.71
C LEU A 425 -20.31 -20.29 9.05
N GLN A 426 -19.38 -19.68 8.32
CA GLN A 426 -17.96 -19.66 8.63
C GLN A 426 -17.50 -18.22 8.72
N SER A 427 -16.84 -17.85 9.82
CA SER A 427 -16.30 -16.50 10.01
C SER A 427 -14.83 -16.57 10.40
N MET A 428 -14.04 -15.67 9.86
CA MET A 428 -12.60 -15.55 10.10
C MET A 428 -12.25 -14.10 10.39
N ILE A 429 -11.33 -13.89 11.32
CA ILE A 429 -10.67 -12.59 11.53
C ILE A 429 -9.16 -12.83 11.66
N ASN A 430 -8.37 -12.07 10.90
CA ASN A 430 -6.92 -12.02 11.04
C ASN A 430 -6.54 -10.65 11.58
N ILE A 431 -5.64 -10.63 12.56
CA ILE A 431 -5.19 -9.44 13.27
C ILE A 431 -3.68 -9.48 13.28
N GLN A 432 -3.03 -8.50 12.67
CA GLN A 432 -1.58 -8.55 12.45
C GLN A 432 -0.83 -7.52 13.30
N GLY A 433 0.25 -7.97 13.94
CA GLY A 433 1.18 -7.12 14.70
C GLY A 433 0.52 -6.37 15.85
N VAL A 434 -0.18 -7.09 16.73
CA VAL A 434 -0.81 -6.54 17.94
C VAL A 434 -0.20 -7.13 19.20
N SER A 435 -0.39 -6.46 20.33
CA SER A 435 -0.06 -7.05 21.63
C SER A 435 -1.00 -8.23 21.92
N TYR A 436 -0.53 -9.19 22.72
CA TYR A 436 -1.35 -10.35 23.10
C TYR A 436 -2.71 -9.95 23.68
N ALA A 437 -2.71 -8.98 24.61
CA ALA A 437 -3.92 -8.47 25.24
C ALA A 437 -4.91 -7.87 24.22
N ASN A 438 -4.43 -7.07 23.27
CA ASN A 438 -5.29 -6.46 22.25
C ASN A 438 -5.78 -7.47 21.21
N GLY A 439 -4.97 -8.47 20.85
CA GLY A 439 -5.40 -9.58 20.01
C GLY A 439 -6.56 -10.35 20.63
N THR A 440 -6.46 -10.70 21.92
CA THR A 440 -7.55 -11.36 22.66
C THR A 440 -8.80 -10.48 22.75
N ARG A 441 -8.65 -9.19 23.08
CA ARG A 441 -9.79 -8.24 23.13
C ARG A 441 -10.58 -8.22 21.81
N LEU A 442 -9.89 -8.13 20.67
CA LEU A 442 -10.53 -8.12 19.35
C LEU A 442 -11.23 -9.44 19.03
N ILE A 443 -10.61 -10.59 19.34
CA ILE A 443 -11.21 -11.92 19.18
C ILE A 443 -12.49 -12.06 19.99
N GLU A 444 -12.48 -11.63 21.25
CA GLU A 444 -13.64 -11.68 22.14
C GLU A 444 -14.80 -10.85 21.58
N GLN A 445 -14.53 -9.61 21.18
CA GLN A 445 -15.53 -8.71 20.61
C GLN A 445 -16.08 -9.22 19.26
N PHE A 446 -15.23 -9.83 18.43
CA PHE A 446 -15.67 -10.46 17.18
C PHE A 446 -16.59 -11.66 17.45
N LEU A 447 -16.23 -12.55 18.37
CA LEU A 447 -17.09 -13.69 18.72
C LEU A 447 -18.44 -13.27 19.28
N GLN A 448 -18.48 -12.24 20.13
CA GLN A 448 -19.72 -11.69 20.70
C GLN A 448 -20.68 -11.12 19.65
N GLY A 449 -20.15 -10.65 18.51
CA GLY A 449 -20.96 -10.09 17.43
C GLY A 449 -21.60 -11.12 16.49
N ILE A 450 -21.24 -12.41 16.59
CA ILE A 450 -21.82 -13.47 15.76
C ILE A 450 -23.10 -13.98 16.42
N ASP A 451 -24.20 -14.01 15.67
CA ASP A 451 -25.49 -14.47 16.18
C ASP A 451 -26.35 -15.16 15.10
N ARG A 452 -27.44 -15.83 15.52
CA ARG A 452 -28.46 -16.40 14.65
C ARG A 452 -29.85 -15.92 15.07
N ARG A 453 -30.61 -15.37 14.11
CA ARG A 453 -32.01 -15.00 14.35
C ARG A 453 -32.89 -16.26 14.34
N THR A 454 -33.56 -16.53 15.45
CA THR A 454 -34.63 -17.53 15.51
C THR A 454 -35.95 -16.88 15.08
N GLY A 455 -36.46 -17.16 13.86
CA GLY A 455 -37.86 -16.86 13.52
C GLY A 455 -38.20 -16.24 12.15
N GLN A 456 -37.31 -16.17 11.15
CA GLN A 456 -37.64 -15.65 9.80
C GLN A 456 -37.34 -16.60 8.63
N ASP A 457 -37.43 -17.92 8.82
CA ASP A 457 -37.52 -18.87 7.71
C ASP A 457 -38.97 -19.04 7.23
N LYS A 458 -39.65 -17.93 6.89
CA LYS A 458 -40.83 -17.99 6.03
C LYS A 458 -40.43 -17.40 4.68
N PRO A 459 -40.43 -18.18 3.59
CA PRO A 459 -40.14 -17.63 2.27
C PRO A 459 -41.15 -16.50 2.02
N ALA A 460 -40.66 -15.34 1.58
CA ALA A 460 -41.52 -14.28 1.06
C ALA A 460 -42.41 -14.92 0.00
N ALA A 461 -43.73 -14.91 0.23
CA ALA A 461 -44.70 -15.37 -0.73
C ALA A 461 -44.49 -14.57 -2.03
N SER A 462 -44.37 -15.28 -3.14
CA SER A 462 -44.43 -14.68 -4.46
C SER A 462 -45.75 -13.94 -4.58
N ASN A 463 -45.69 -12.61 -4.69
CA ASN A 463 -46.82 -11.82 -5.17
C ASN A 463 -46.96 -12.08 -6.67
N ASP A 464 -47.56 -13.20 -7.03
CA ASP A 464 -48.22 -13.36 -8.33
C ASP A 464 -49.55 -12.61 -8.23
N GLY A 465 -49.48 -11.30 -8.45
CA GLY A 465 -50.63 -10.43 -8.61
C GLY A 465 -51.28 -10.69 -9.97
N GLU A 466 -52.28 -11.55 -9.96
CA GLU A 466 -53.35 -11.64 -10.95
C GLU A 466 -54.02 -10.25 -11.10
N ALA A 467 -53.71 -9.55 -12.19
CA ALA A 467 -54.46 -8.37 -12.61
C ALA A 467 -55.42 -8.78 -13.72
N ALA A 468 -56.64 -9.14 -13.31
CA ALA A 468 -57.80 -9.09 -14.16
C ALA A 468 -58.17 -7.61 -14.42
N GLN A 469 -58.11 -7.19 -15.68
CA GLN A 469 -59.08 -6.33 -16.36
C GLN A 469 -58.81 -6.29 -17.86
#